data_AF-A0A7C1KFP3-F1
#
_entry.id   AF-A0A7C1KFP3-F1
#
_cell.length_a   1.000
_cell.length_b   1.000
_cell.length_c   1.000
_cell.angle_alpha   90.00
_cell.angle_beta   90.00
_cell.angle_gamma   90.00
#
_symmetry.space_group_name_H-M   'P 1'
#
loop_
_entity.id
_entity.type
_entity.pdbx_description
1 polymer ?
#
loop_
_entity_poly.entity_id
_entity_poly.type
_entity_poly.pdbx_seq_one_letter_code
_entity_poly.pdbx_strand_id
1 'polypeptide(L)'
;MPEATVPVPEPRSRLDGIMAWIKGHERLILLAAVGFQVIFLLAMIGLGLRPLLTGDTIFVRVVPVDPRDPFRGDYVVLSYEFSRVPPEGVEGLPGPYWQREQEWLGRTVYVSLVPEPDGKHWRAEKFSIYQPTSGKYLRGRIVGPGRLEFGIESYYLQEGKGYQYEQAVRNGRLSAEIALTADGQAALRGLWIE
;
A
#
# COMPACT_ATOMS: atom_id res chain seq x y z
N MET A 1 -61.92 24.86 -47.73
CA MET A 1 -61.75 25.31 -46.34
C MET A 1 -60.46 24.68 -45.83
N PRO A 2 -59.44 25.45 -45.43
CA PRO A 2 -58.22 24.86 -44.89
C PRO A 2 -58.45 24.45 -43.43
N GLU A 3 -58.13 23.20 -43.13
CA GLU A 3 -58.24 22.60 -41.80
C GLU A 3 -57.12 23.15 -40.90
N ALA A 4 -57.50 23.86 -39.84
CA ALA A 4 -56.56 24.45 -38.91
C ALA A 4 -55.85 23.33 -38.12
N THR A 5 -54.56 23.15 -38.39
CA THR A 5 -53.69 22.23 -37.64
C THR A 5 -53.50 22.81 -36.24
N VAL A 6 -54.14 22.20 -35.24
CA VAL A 6 -53.96 22.58 -33.84
C VAL A 6 -52.55 22.18 -33.42
N PRO A 7 -51.70 23.11 -32.94
CA PRO A 7 -50.35 22.77 -32.51
C PRO A 7 -50.42 21.87 -31.28
N VAL A 8 -49.86 20.65 -31.39
CA VAL A 8 -49.69 19.74 -30.26
C VAL A 8 -48.68 20.37 -29.30
N PRO A 9 -49.02 20.61 -28.03
CA PRO A 9 -48.07 21.18 -27.07
C PRO A 9 -46.92 20.20 -26.88
N GLU A 10 -45.68 20.64 -27.12
CA GLU A 10 -44.50 19.83 -26.87
C GLU A 10 -44.44 19.43 -25.38
N PRO A 11 -44.23 18.14 -25.07
CA PRO A 11 -44.12 17.70 -23.69
C PRO A 11 -42.87 18.34 -23.08
N ARG A 12 -43.06 19.19 -22.05
CA ARG A 12 -41.95 19.80 -21.29
C ARG A 12 -40.94 18.72 -20.94
N SER A 13 -39.70 18.93 -21.37
CA SER A 13 -38.62 17.98 -21.16
C SER A 13 -38.39 17.83 -19.66
N ARG A 14 -38.27 16.61 -19.16
CA ARG A 14 -37.95 16.35 -17.74
C ARG A 14 -36.69 17.09 -17.28
N LEU A 15 -35.80 17.42 -18.22
CA LEU A 15 -34.57 18.17 -18.01
C LEU A 15 -34.82 19.63 -17.59
N ASP A 16 -35.89 20.26 -18.07
CA ASP A 16 -36.19 21.66 -17.77
C ASP A 16 -36.61 21.84 -16.31
N GLY A 17 -37.39 20.88 -15.79
CA GLY A 17 -37.77 20.83 -14.38
C GLY A 17 -36.57 20.60 -13.46
N ILE A 18 -35.64 19.73 -13.85
CA ILE A 18 -34.40 19.46 -13.12
C ILE A 18 -33.52 20.72 -13.10
N MET A 19 -33.35 21.38 -14.24
CA MET A 19 -32.56 22.61 -14.37
C MET A 19 -33.14 23.77 -13.54
N ALA A 20 -34.46 23.93 -13.51
CA ALA A 20 -35.11 24.96 -12.69
C ALA A 20 -34.92 24.70 -11.19
N TRP A 21 -35.00 23.44 -10.76
CA TRP A 21 -34.75 23.05 -9.37
C TRP A 21 -33.28 23.26 -8.96
N ILE A 22 -32.33 22.90 -9.83
CA ILE A 22 -30.90 23.10 -9.62
C ILE A 22 -30.59 24.60 -9.45
N LYS A 23 -31.14 25.47 -10.30
CA LYS A 23 -30.95 26.92 -10.19
C LYS A 23 -31.47 27.50 -8.87
N GLY A 24 -32.58 26.96 -8.34
CA GLY A 24 -33.12 27.38 -7.03
C GLY A 24 -32.26 26.96 -5.84
N HIS A 25 -31.47 25.89 -5.98
CA HIS A 25 -30.67 25.30 -4.90
C HIS A 25 -29.16 25.34 -5.17
N GLU A 26 -28.70 26.13 -6.14
CA GLU A 26 -27.32 26.13 -6.64
C GLU A 26 -26.30 26.30 -5.50
N ARG A 27 -26.51 27.25 -4.59
CA ARG A 27 -25.61 27.49 -3.45
C ARG A 27 -25.53 26.30 -2.50
N LEU A 28 -26.65 25.64 -2.23
CA LEU A 28 -26.70 24.45 -1.37
C LEU A 28 -26.02 23.26 -2.04
N ILE A 29 -26.23 23.08 -3.35
CA ILE A 29 -25.58 22.02 -4.13
C ILE A 29 -24.07 22.24 -4.15
N LEU A 30 -23.60 23.48 -4.39
CA LEU A 30 -22.18 23.82 -4.36
C LEU A 30 -21.58 23.57 -2.96
N LEU A 31 -22.24 24.00 -1.88
CA LEU A 31 -21.78 23.74 -0.52
C LEU A 31 -21.77 22.24 -0.18
N ALA A 32 -22.77 21.50 -0.62
CA ALA A 32 -22.82 20.04 -0.44
C ALA A 32 -21.70 19.34 -1.24
N ALA A 33 -21.41 19.79 -2.46
CA ALA A 33 -20.32 19.27 -3.27
C ALA A 33 -18.95 19.52 -2.63
N VAL A 34 -18.71 20.74 -2.12
CA VAL A 34 -17.49 21.08 -1.38
C VAL A 34 -17.38 20.25 -0.10
N GLY A 35 -18.48 20.14 0.66
CA GLY A 35 -18.53 19.32 1.87
C GLY A 35 -18.24 17.84 1.59
N PHE A 36 -18.85 17.29 0.53
CA PHE A 36 -18.57 15.93 0.07
C PHE A 36 -17.10 15.74 -0.31
N GLN A 37 -16.51 16.69 -1.04
CA GLN A 37 -15.09 16.64 -1.41
C GLN A 37 -14.17 16.64 -0.19
N VAL A 38 -14.45 17.48 0.83
CA VAL A 38 -13.67 17.49 2.07
C VAL A 38 -13.82 16.18 2.83
N ILE A 39 -15.05 15.67 2.97
CA ILE A 39 -15.31 14.37 3.62
C ILE A 39 -14.59 13.24 2.89
N PHE A 40 -14.61 13.26 1.55
CA PHE A 40 -13.93 12.27 0.72
C PHE A 40 -12.41 12.29 0.94
N LEU A 41 -11.79 13.48 0.99
CA LEU A 41 -10.36 13.63 1.30
C LEU A 41 -10.03 13.15 2.72
N LEU A 42 -10.84 13.51 3.71
CA LEU A 42 -10.66 13.04 5.09
C LEU A 42 -10.81 11.52 5.19
N ALA A 43 -11.73 10.92 4.45
CA ALA A 43 -11.89 9.47 4.39
C ALA A 43 -10.66 8.79 3.78
N MET A 44 -10.08 9.35 2.71
CA MET A 44 -8.82 8.85 2.14
C MET A 44 -7.67 8.89 3.14
N ILE A 45 -7.52 10.00 3.88
CA ILE A 45 -6.49 10.14 4.92
C ILE A 45 -6.71 9.11 6.03
N GLY A 46 -7.95 8.97 6.52
CA GLY A 46 -8.29 8.02 7.58
C GLY A 46 -8.05 6.56 7.18
N LEU A 47 -8.31 6.20 5.92
CA LEU A 47 -8.00 4.87 5.38
C LEU A 47 -6.49 4.63 5.31
N GLY A 48 -5.70 5.61 4.87
CA GLY A 48 -4.24 5.51 4.78
C GLY A 48 -3.53 5.44 6.14
N LEU A 49 -4.09 6.10 7.17
CA LEU A 49 -3.52 6.10 8.52
C LEU A 49 -3.86 4.85 9.35
N ARG A 50 -4.71 3.94 8.85
CA ARG A 50 -5.11 2.74 9.61
C ARG A 50 -3.92 1.93 10.13
N PRO A 51 -2.88 1.62 9.31
CA PRO A 51 -1.73 0.87 9.81
C PRO A 51 -1.00 1.57 10.94
N LEU A 52 -0.91 2.90 10.89
CA LEU A 52 -0.23 3.67 11.92
C LEU A 52 -1.04 3.77 13.22
N LEU A 53 -2.38 3.77 13.14
CA LEU A 53 -3.26 3.93 14.29
C LEU A 53 -3.59 2.63 15.01
N THR A 54 -3.75 1.53 14.27
CA THR A 54 -4.20 0.23 14.83
C THR A 54 -3.14 -0.86 14.73
N GLY A 55 -2.01 -0.59 14.07
CA GLY A 55 -0.99 -1.59 13.84
C GLY A 55 -0.14 -1.85 15.08
N ASP A 56 0.10 -3.13 15.36
CA ASP A 56 1.08 -3.54 16.35
C ASP A 56 2.48 -3.17 15.88
N THR A 57 3.29 -2.61 16.77
CA THR A 57 4.65 -2.19 16.43
C THR A 57 5.60 -3.36 16.56
N ILE A 58 6.30 -3.69 15.47
CA ILE A 58 7.32 -4.74 15.44
C ILE A 58 8.59 -4.23 14.77
N PHE A 59 9.73 -4.84 15.12
CA PHE A 59 11.01 -4.54 14.49
C PHE A 59 11.38 -5.64 13.51
N VAL A 60 11.87 -5.26 12.34
CA VAL A 60 12.39 -6.17 11.32
C VAL A 60 13.79 -5.72 10.91
N ARG A 61 14.68 -6.68 10.63
CA ARG A 61 16.05 -6.37 10.21
C ARG A 61 16.08 -5.90 8.76
N VAL A 62 16.78 -4.80 8.51
CA VAL A 62 17.05 -4.32 7.14
C VAL A 62 18.30 -5.01 6.64
N VAL A 63 18.22 -5.62 5.46
CA VAL A 63 19.36 -6.25 4.79
C VAL A 63 19.95 -5.32 3.73
N PRO A 64 21.27 -5.38 3.48
CA PRO A 64 21.90 -4.58 2.45
C PRO A 64 21.33 -4.88 1.07
N VAL A 65 20.88 -3.81 0.41
CA VAL A 65 20.66 -3.76 -1.05
C VAL A 65 22.04 -3.73 -1.72
N ASP A 66 22.13 -4.23 -2.95
CA ASP A 66 23.36 -4.21 -3.76
C ASP A 66 24.08 -2.83 -3.66
N PRO A 67 25.40 -2.79 -3.40
CA PRO A 67 26.15 -1.57 -3.07
C PRO A 67 26.10 -0.46 -4.12
N ARG A 68 25.59 -0.73 -5.33
CA ARG A 68 25.55 0.27 -6.41
C ARG A 68 24.41 1.27 -6.29
N ASP A 69 23.32 0.98 -5.58
CA ASP A 69 22.11 1.83 -5.59
C ASP A 69 21.29 1.90 -4.27
N PRO A 70 21.88 2.04 -3.07
CA PRO A 70 21.06 2.20 -1.85
C PRO A 70 20.31 3.54 -1.77
N PHE A 71 20.73 4.57 -2.50
CA PHE A 71 20.12 5.91 -2.48
C PHE A 71 19.81 6.43 -3.89
N ARG A 72 18.59 6.91 -4.11
CA ARG A 72 18.17 7.63 -5.34
C ARG A 72 17.67 9.05 -5.01
N GLY A 73 18.56 9.90 -4.53
CA GLY A 73 18.21 11.25 -4.08
C GLY A 73 17.71 11.26 -2.64
N ASP A 74 16.48 11.73 -2.40
CA ASP A 74 15.92 11.98 -1.06
C ASP A 74 15.36 10.74 -0.33
N TYR A 75 15.58 9.53 -0.85
CA TYR A 75 15.07 8.32 -0.23
C TYR A 75 16.07 7.15 -0.27
N VAL A 76 15.93 6.29 0.73
CA VAL A 76 16.67 5.03 0.87
C VAL A 76 15.79 3.88 0.42
N VAL A 77 16.37 2.98 -0.37
CA VAL A 77 15.75 1.71 -0.68
C VAL A 77 16.10 0.73 0.44
N LEU A 78 15.07 0.24 1.13
CA LEU A 78 15.18 -0.78 2.16
C LEU A 78 14.91 -2.13 1.53
N SER A 79 15.71 -3.12 1.88
CA SER A 79 15.44 -4.53 1.57
C SER A 79 15.32 -5.29 2.86
N TYR A 80 14.43 -6.28 2.85
CA TYR A 80 14.23 -7.21 3.94
C TYR A 80 14.54 -8.62 3.46
N GLU A 81 14.80 -9.53 4.39
CA GLU A 81 14.95 -10.96 4.08
C GLU A 81 13.72 -11.49 3.32
N PHE A 82 12.54 -11.04 3.75
CA PHE A 82 11.26 -11.41 3.13
C PHE A 82 10.90 -10.66 1.84
N SER A 83 11.73 -9.71 1.40
CA SER A 83 11.54 -9.04 0.09
C SER A 83 11.92 -9.94 -1.09
N ARG A 84 12.44 -11.15 -0.82
CA ARG A 84 12.87 -12.12 -1.84
C ARG A 84 12.04 -13.39 -1.72
N VAL A 85 11.65 -13.95 -2.86
CA VAL A 85 11.02 -15.27 -2.90
C VAL A 85 12.04 -16.31 -2.42
N PRO A 86 11.69 -17.15 -1.44
CA PRO A 86 12.62 -18.15 -0.93
C PRO A 86 12.81 -19.28 -1.98
N PRO A 87 13.93 -20.03 -1.94
CA PRO A 87 14.21 -21.12 -2.88
C PRO A 87 13.12 -22.19 -2.91
N GLU A 88 12.43 -22.40 -1.79
CA GLU A 88 11.32 -23.35 -1.63
C GLU A 88 10.04 -22.89 -2.34
N GLY A 89 9.99 -21.63 -2.77
CA GLY A 89 8.86 -21.03 -3.47
C GLY A 89 7.79 -20.46 -2.54
N VAL A 90 6.62 -20.20 -3.12
CA VAL A 90 5.46 -19.66 -2.40
C VAL A 90 4.36 -20.71 -2.47
N GLU A 91 3.82 -21.08 -1.32
CA GLU A 91 2.74 -22.06 -1.24
C GLU A 91 1.52 -21.57 -2.04
N GLY A 92 0.99 -22.47 -2.88
CA GLY A 92 -0.14 -22.19 -3.78
C GLY A 92 0.26 -21.58 -5.13
N LEU A 93 1.53 -21.24 -5.36
CA LEU A 93 2.04 -20.93 -6.69
C LEU A 93 2.80 -22.12 -7.30
N PRO A 94 2.60 -22.38 -8.60
CA PRO A 94 3.14 -23.59 -9.21
C PRO A 94 4.55 -23.38 -9.79
N GLY A 95 5.44 -24.33 -9.50
CA GLY A 95 6.81 -24.35 -10.01
C GLY A 95 7.68 -23.19 -9.52
N PRO A 96 8.93 -23.08 -9.99
CA PRO A 96 9.80 -21.98 -9.61
C PRO A 96 9.45 -20.68 -10.36
N TYR A 97 9.63 -19.53 -9.69
CA TYR A 97 9.23 -18.23 -10.22
C TYR A 97 9.89 -17.88 -11.57
N TRP A 98 11.14 -18.32 -11.81
CA TRP A 98 11.89 -18.01 -13.03
C TRP A 98 11.37 -18.74 -14.28
N GLN A 99 10.60 -19.81 -14.12
CA GLN A 99 10.00 -20.54 -15.25
C GLN A 99 8.60 -20.02 -15.60
N ARG A 100 7.92 -19.37 -14.66
CA ARG A 100 6.52 -18.96 -14.80
C ARG A 100 6.25 -17.54 -14.30
N GLU A 101 7.12 -16.61 -14.66
CA GLU A 101 7.08 -15.23 -14.18
C GLU A 101 5.70 -14.56 -14.35
N GLN A 102 5.06 -14.76 -15.51
CA GLN A 102 3.76 -14.16 -15.83
C GLN A 102 2.62 -14.65 -14.92
N GLU A 103 2.68 -15.88 -14.41
CA GLU A 103 1.66 -16.42 -13.49
C GLU A 103 1.81 -15.86 -12.06
N TRP A 104 3.04 -15.45 -11.72
CA TRP A 104 3.44 -14.94 -10.41
C TRP A 104 3.23 -13.43 -10.30
N LEU A 105 3.49 -12.68 -11.37
CA LEU A 105 3.47 -11.22 -11.37
C LEU A 105 2.11 -10.66 -10.92
N GLY A 106 2.13 -9.71 -9.99
CA GLY A 106 0.93 -9.05 -9.47
C GLY A 106 0.12 -9.85 -8.45
N ARG A 107 0.50 -11.11 -8.17
CA ARG A 107 -0.17 -11.92 -7.14
C ARG A 107 0.05 -11.34 -5.75
N THR A 108 -0.96 -11.45 -4.91
CA THR A 108 -0.84 -11.12 -3.48
C THR A 108 -0.19 -12.30 -2.77
N VAL A 109 0.80 -12.02 -1.93
CA VAL A 109 1.48 -13.00 -1.09
C VAL A 109 1.30 -12.61 0.38
N TYR A 110 1.18 -13.60 1.22
CA TYR A 110 1.17 -13.49 2.67
C TYR A 110 2.42 -14.15 3.23
N VAL A 111 3.10 -13.45 4.13
CA VAL A 111 4.33 -13.91 4.76
C VAL A 111 4.12 -13.98 6.26
N SER A 112 4.10 -15.19 6.82
CA SER A 112 3.99 -15.40 8.26
C SER A 112 5.29 -14.95 8.95
N LEU A 113 5.14 -14.24 10.06
CA LEU A 113 6.22 -13.72 10.88
C LEU A 113 6.33 -14.47 12.20
N VAL A 114 7.56 -14.77 12.59
CA VAL A 114 7.91 -15.37 13.89
C VAL A 114 8.94 -14.51 14.62
N PRO A 115 8.90 -14.45 15.96
CA PRO A 115 9.90 -13.73 16.73
C PRO A 115 11.28 -14.39 16.54
N GLU A 116 12.32 -13.56 16.41
CA GLU A 116 13.70 -14.02 16.41
C GLU A 116 14.14 -14.40 17.83
N PRO A 117 15.19 -15.25 17.97
CA PRO A 117 15.75 -15.61 19.27
C PRO A 117 16.27 -14.43 20.10
N ASP A 118 16.50 -13.28 19.47
CA ASP A 118 16.93 -12.06 20.15
C ASP A 118 15.80 -11.35 20.93
N GLY A 119 14.54 -11.79 20.77
CA GLY A 119 13.38 -11.22 21.43
C GLY A 119 12.98 -9.82 20.98
N LYS A 120 13.66 -9.25 19.97
CA LYS A 120 13.42 -7.89 19.47
C LYS A 120 12.89 -7.91 18.05
N HIS A 121 13.47 -8.73 17.18
CA HIS A 121 13.15 -8.73 15.76
C HIS A 121 12.15 -9.83 15.39
N TRP A 122 11.50 -9.63 14.26
CA TRP A 122 10.63 -10.61 13.63
C TRP A 122 11.22 -11.00 12.28
N ARG A 123 11.21 -12.29 11.98
CA ARG A 123 11.67 -12.85 10.70
C ARG A 123 10.53 -13.57 9.99
N ALA A 124 10.68 -13.74 8.68
CA ALA A 124 9.75 -14.54 7.91
C ALA A 124 9.95 -16.04 8.17
N GLU A 125 8.84 -16.77 8.17
CA GLU A 125 8.82 -18.22 8.30
C GLU A 125 8.26 -18.89 7.05
N LYS A 126 7.08 -18.46 6.59
CA LYS A 126 6.36 -19.12 5.49
C LYS A 126 5.76 -18.10 4.53
N PHE A 127 5.82 -18.42 3.24
CA PHE A 127 5.25 -17.61 2.16
C PHE A 127 4.11 -18.39 1.51
N SER A 128 2.93 -17.77 1.39
CA SER A 128 1.73 -18.40 0.85
C SER A 128 0.84 -17.39 0.13
N ILE A 129 0.05 -17.83 -0.85
CA ILE A 129 -1.04 -16.99 -1.40
C ILE A 129 -2.32 -17.05 -0.57
N TYR A 130 -2.38 -17.96 0.40
CA TYR A 130 -3.50 -18.10 1.31
C TYR A 130 -3.27 -17.23 2.54
N GLN A 131 -4.29 -16.48 2.93
CA GLN A 131 -4.22 -15.63 4.11
C GLN A 131 -4.12 -16.50 5.37
N PRO A 132 -3.11 -16.28 6.24
CA PRO A 132 -3.01 -16.98 7.51
C PRO A 132 -4.22 -16.72 8.41
N THR A 133 -4.67 -17.75 9.13
CA THR A 133 -5.80 -17.65 10.07
C THR A 133 -5.39 -17.18 11.46
N SER A 134 -4.09 -17.23 11.78
CA SER A 134 -3.52 -16.81 13.07
C SER A 134 -2.08 -16.34 12.92
N GLY A 135 -1.58 -15.67 13.95
CA GLY A 135 -0.23 -15.12 13.99
C GLY A 135 -0.10 -13.76 13.29
N LYS A 136 1.10 -13.17 13.37
CA LYS A 136 1.45 -11.95 12.64
C LYS A 136 1.90 -12.34 11.24
N TYR A 137 1.43 -11.61 10.23
CA TYR A 137 1.82 -11.84 8.84
C TYR A 137 1.86 -10.54 8.07
N LEU A 138 2.69 -10.49 7.03
CA LEU A 138 2.77 -9.39 6.08
C LEU A 138 1.99 -9.73 4.82
N ARG A 139 1.22 -8.78 4.31
CA ARG A 139 0.54 -8.84 3.03
C ARG A 139 1.34 -8.02 2.03
N GLY A 140 1.84 -8.66 0.99
CA GLY A 140 2.62 -8.04 -0.06
C GLY A 140 2.16 -8.43 -1.46
N ARG A 141 2.92 -7.99 -2.45
CA ARG A 141 2.70 -8.30 -3.86
C ARG A 141 4.00 -8.73 -4.53
N ILE A 142 3.88 -9.66 -5.48
CA ILE A 142 4.99 -10.05 -6.35
C ILE A 142 5.10 -9.02 -7.47
N VAL A 143 6.22 -8.30 -7.52
CA VAL A 143 6.42 -7.18 -8.45
C VAL A 143 7.43 -7.45 -9.55
N GLY A 144 8.14 -8.57 -9.47
CA GLY A 144 9.08 -9.01 -10.49
C GLY A 144 9.69 -10.36 -10.16
N PRO A 145 10.67 -10.82 -10.94
CA PRO A 145 11.35 -12.10 -10.73
C PRO A 145 11.91 -12.19 -9.30
N GLY A 146 11.29 -13.04 -8.49
CA GLY A 146 11.72 -13.30 -7.12
C GLY A 146 11.63 -12.10 -6.17
N ARG A 147 10.95 -11.01 -6.56
CA ARG A 147 10.87 -9.76 -5.79
C ARG A 147 9.47 -9.56 -5.21
N LEU A 148 9.43 -9.33 -3.91
CA LEU A 148 8.23 -9.08 -3.13
C LEU A 148 8.27 -7.66 -2.55
N GLU A 149 7.15 -6.96 -2.63
CA GLU A 149 6.97 -5.63 -2.05
C GLU A 149 5.80 -5.62 -1.05
N PHE A 150 5.99 -4.93 0.06
CA PHE A 150 5.06 -4.84 1.20
C PHE A 150 4.67 -3.40 1.52
N GLY A 151 5.18 -2.42 0.75
CA GLY A 151 4.90 -0.99 0.95
C GLY A 151 5.79 -0.33 2.01
N ILE A 152 6.86 -1.00 2.41
CA ILE A 152 7.82 -0.54 3.44
C ILE A 152 9.26 -0.46 2.90
N GLU A 153 9.46 -0.68 1.60
CA GLU A 153 10.77 -0.74 0.93
C GLU A 153 11.40 0.64 0.68
N SER A 154 10.71 1.73 1.03
CA SER A 154 11.21 3.09 0.80
C SER A 154 11.08 3.95 2.05
N TYR A 155 12.14 4.72 2.36
CA TYR A 155 12.15 5.68 3.46
C TYR A 155 12.74 7.00 3.01
N TYR A 156 11.96 8.07 3.12
CA TYR A 156 12.39 9.42 2.73
C TYR A 156 13.26 10.03 3.82
N LEU A 157 14.50 10.36 3.49
CA LEU A 157 15.44 11.02 4.36
C LEU A 157 15.60 12.48 3.95
N GLN A 158 15.95 13.31 4.94
CA GLN A 158 16.48 14.63 4.64
C GLN A 158 17.85 14.47 3.96
N GLU A 159 18.11 15.33 2.97
CA GLU A 159 19.36 15.36 2.22
C GLU A 159 20.58 15.42 3.17
N GLY A 160 21.61 14.62 2.88
CA GLY A 160 22.84 14.55 3.68
C GLY A 160 22.83 13.60 4.89
N LYS A 161 21.69 13.01 5.27
CA LYS A 161 21.62 12.03 6.39
C LYS A 161 21.84 10.56 5.99
N GLY A 162 21.93 10.26 4.69
CA GLY A 162 21.97 8.88 4.18
C GLY A 162 23.18 8.06 4.62
N TYR A 163 24.35 8.67 4.76
CA TYR A 163 25.61 7.95 5.01
C TYR A 163 25.62 7.12 6.29
N GLN A 164 24.98 7.62 7.37
CA GLN A 164 24.92 6.89 8.65
C GLN A 164 24.04 5.63 8.53
N TYR A 165 22.92 5.74 7.82
CA TYR A 165 22.04 4.61 7.54
C TYR A 165 22.70 3.60 6.61
N GLU A 166 23.48 4.04 5.63
CA GLU A 166 24.24 3.15 4.75
C GLU A 166 25.23 2.28 5.54
N GLN A 167 26.01 2.91 6.43
CA GLN A 167 26.94 2.18 7.27
C GLN A 167 26.21 1.23 8.22
N ALA A 168 25.09 1.67 8.82
CA ALA A 168 24.29 0.82 9.68
C ALA A 168 23.78 -0.41 8.93
N VAL A 169 23.28 -0.25 7.70
CA VAL A 169 22.84 -1.36 6.84
C VAL A 169 23.99 -2.30 6.49
N ARG A 170 25.14 -1.76 6.05
CA ARG A 170 26.32 -2.56 5.70
C ARG A 170 26.85 -3.37 6.90
N ASN A 171 26.74 -2.82 8.10
CA ASN A 171 27.16 -3.47 9.33
C ASN A 171 26.06 -4.36 9.96
N GLY A 172 24.88 -4.48 9.34
CA GLY A 172 23.76 -5.27 9.86
C GLY A 172 23.14 -4.71 11.13
N ARG A 173 23.30 -3.41 11.39
CA ARG A 173 22.83 -2.68 12.58
C ARG A 173 21.64 -1.76 12.30
N LEU A 174 20.94 -1.97 11.18
CA LEU A 174 19.74 -1.19 10.89
C LEU A 174 18.48 -2.04 11.06
N SER A 175 17.59 -1.55 11.93
CA SER A 175 16.28 -2.14 12.17
C SER A 175 15.20 -1.16 11.71
N ALA A 176 14.19 -1.68 11.01
CA ALA A 176 13.01 -0.92 10.66
C ALA A 176 11.90 -1.18 11.68
N GLU A 177 11.34 -0.10 12.22
CA GLU A 177 10.13 -0.15 13.04
C GLU A 177 8.92 -0.06 12.11
N ILE A 178 8.11 -1.11 12.10
CA ILE A 178 6.92 -1.19 11.26
C ILE A 178 5.67 -1.34 12.14
N ALA A 179 4.60 -0.67 11.73
CA ALA A 179 3.27 -0.88 12.27
C ALA A 179 2.54 -1.90 11.41
N LEU A 180 2.09 -2.99 12.02
CA LEU A 180 1.48 -4.14 11.36
C LEU A 180 0.01 -4.28 11.73
N THR A 181 -0.88 -4.20 10.75
CA THR A 181 -2.33 -4.39 10.97
C THR A 181 -2.71 -5.87 11.04
N ALA A 182 -3.92 -6.14 11.56
CA ALA A 182 -4.50 -7.47 11.60
C ALA A 182 -4.77 -8.09 10.20
N ASP A 183 -4.90 -7.27 9.16
CA ASP A 183 -5.03 -7.71 7.75
C ASP A 183 -3.67 -7.82 7.02
N GLY A 184 -2.57 -7.63 7.75
CA GLY A 184 -1.20 -7.81 7.29
C GLY A 184 -0.62 -6.62 6.53
N GLN A 185 -1.29 -5.46 6.50
CA GLN A 185 -0.69 -4.25 5.94
C GLN A 185 0.41 -3.74 6.88
N ALA A 186 1.56 -3.42 6.30
CA ALA A 186 2.67 -2.82 7.02
C ALA A 186 2.81 -1.34 6.64
N ALA A 187 3.17 -0.52 7.61
CA ALA A 187 3.62 0.84 7.38
C ALA A 187 4.91 1.09 8.16
N LEU A 188 5.89 1.69 7.49
CA LEU A 188 7.16 2.04 8.10
C LEU A 188 6.97 3.26 9.00
N ARG A 189 7.32 3.14 10.29
CA ARG A 189 7.30 4.24 11.25
C ARG A 189 8.65 4.95 11.35
N GLY A 190 9.73 4.18 11.32
CA GLY A 190 11.07 4.74 11.49
C GLY A 190 12.17 3.72 11.31
N LEU A 191 13.40 4.23 11.34
CA LEU A 191 14.62 3.47 11.22
C LEU A 191 15.46 3.66 12.48
N TRP A 192 15.97 2.56 13.01
CA TRP A 192 16.73 2.50 14.25
C TRP A 192 18.11 1.91 13.97
N ILE A 193 19.14 2.66 14.34
CA ILE A 193 20.53 2.21 14.27
C ILE A 193 20.88 1.62 15.64
N GLU A 194 21.41 0.40 15.64
CA GLU A 194 21.90 -0.31 16.83
C GLU A 194 23.37 0.02 17.18
#